data_AF-A0A011MYP5-F1
#
_entry.id   AF-A0A011MYP5-F1
#
_cell.length_a   1.000
_cell.length_b   1.000
_cell.length_c   1.000
_cell.angle_alpha   90.00
_cell.angle_beta   90.00
_cell.angle_gamma   90.00
#
_symmetry.space_group_name_H-M   'P 1'
#
loop_
_entity.id
_entity.type
_entity.pdbx_description
1 polymer ?
#
loop_
_entity_poly.entity_id
_entity_poly.type
_entity_poly.pdbx_seq_one_letter_code
_entity_poly.pdbx_strand_id
1 'polypeptide(L)'
;MLAEPAIAQAVVVGDGMPWLSALLVATPGADGGALAAAVERVNASLPDYARIVGWLPAAPFGIDNGLATGNGRPRRSAIHRHYAAELAALHRTREASDVLS
;
A
#
# COMPACT_ATOMS: atom_id res chain seq x y z
N MET A 1 -3.32 6.96 -7.48
CA MET A 1 -2.60 6.68 -6.22
C MET A 1 -1.55 7.74 -5.90
N LEU A 2 -0.46 7.89 -6.66
CA LEU A 2 0.54 8.97 -6.43
C LEU A 2 0.05 10.38 -6.77
N ALA A 3 -1.14 10.51 -7.35
CA ALA A 3 -1.80 11.79 -7.59
C ALA A 3 -2.51 12.35 -6.34
N GLU A 4 -2.60 11.57 -5.26
CA GLU A 4 -3.23 12.02 -4.01
C GLU A 4 -2.23 12.79 -3.14
N PRO A 5 -2.56 14.02 -2.69
CA PRO A 5 -1.64 14.87 -1.93
C PRO A 5 -1.29 14.31 -0.55
N ALA A 6 -2.08 13.36 -0.02
CA ALA A 6 -1.81 12.70 1.25
C ALA A 6 -0.78 11.55 1.12
N ILE A 7 -0.45 11.11 -0.10
CA ILE A 7 0.39 9.94 -0.36
C ILE A 7 1.72 10.39 -0.99
N ALA A 8 2.81 10.34 -0.20
CA ALA A 8 4.15 10.66 -0.68
C ALA A 8 4.74 9.55 -1.56
N GLN A 9 4.55 8.29 -1.15
CA GLN A 9 5.02 7.12 -1.88
C GLN A 9 3.99 6.00 -1.74
N ALA A 10 3.87 5.17 -2.77
CA ALA A 10 2.99 4.02 -2.76
C ALA A 10 3.62 2.83 -3.46
N VAL A 11 3.45 1.65 -2.89
CA VAL A 11 3.80 0.38 -3.54
C VAL A 11 2.60 -0.55 -3.48
N VAL A 12 2.06 -0.89 -4.65
CA VAL A 12 1.01 -1.90 -4.78
C VAL A 12 1.64 -3.29 -4.70
N VAL A 13 0.99 -4.17 -3.95
CA VAL A 13 1.37 -5.56 -3.67
C VAL A 13 0.14 -6.46 -3.87
N GLY A 14 0.37 -7.75 -4.13
CA GLY A 14 -0.70 -8.69 -4.50
C GLY A 14 -0.75 -9.03 -5.99
N ASP A 15 0.36 -8.92 -6.71
CA ASP A 15 0.46 -9.43 -8.08
C ASP A 15 0.25 -10.96 -8.06
N GLY A 16 -0.79 -11.44 -8.76
CA GLY A 16 -1.23 -12.85 -8.72
C GLY A 16 -2.21 -13.22 -7.60
N MET A 17 -2.66 -12.27 -6.78
CA MET A 17 -3.74 -12.47 -5.79
C MET A 17 -5.09 -12.02 -6.38
N PRO A 18 -6.23 -12.53 -5.88
CA PRO A 18 -7.56 -12.08 -6.30
C PRO A 18 -7.86 -10.61 -5.95
N TRP A 19 -7.02 -9.98 -5.13
CA TRP A 19 -7.14 -8.58 -4.76
C TRP A 19 -5.81 -7.82 -4.71
N LEU A 20 -5.89 -6.50 -4.88
CA LEU A 20 -4.76 -5.59 -4.74
C LEU A 20 -4.69 -5.01 -3.32
N SER A 21 -3.49 -5.01 -2.76
CA SER A 21 -3.16 -4.31 -1.53
C SER A 21 -2.07 -3.26 -1.75
N ALA A 22 -1.89 -2.32 -0.83
CA ALA A 22 -0.83 -1.32 -0.97
C ALA A 22 -0.16 -0.90 0.34
N LEU A 23 1.13 -0.56 0.24
CA LEU A 23 1.88 0.12 1.28
C LEU A 23 1.91 1.62 0.95
N LEU A 24 1.49 2.45 1.90
CA LEU A 24 1.33 3.91 1.73
C LEU A 24 2.26 4.67 2.66
N VAL A 25 3.04 5.58 2.10
CA VAL A 25 3.79 6.56 2.87
C VAL A 25 3.00 7.86 2.87
N ALA A 26 2.63 8.34 4.05
CA ALA A 26 1.96 9.62 4.21
C ALA A 26 2.89 10.79 3.85
N THR A 27 2.33 11.85 3.28
CA THR A 27 3.04 13.14 3.23
C THR A 27 3.23 13.69 4.65
N PRO A 28 4.31 14.45 4.92
CA PRO A 28 4.52 15.06 6.23
C PRO A 28 3.29 15.89 6.66
N GLY A 29 2.75 15.59 7.84
CA GLY A 29 1.54 16.23 8.37
C GLY A 29 0.22 15.55 8.00
N ALA A 30 0.22 14.56 7.11
CA ALA A 30 -0.94 13.69 6.88
C ALA A 30 -0.94 12.52 7.88
N ASP A 31 -2.14 12.13 8.33
CA ASP A 31 -2.35 11.03 9.25
C ASP A 31 -3.01 9.81 8.55
N GLY A 32 -3.33 8.78 9.33
CA GLY A 32 -4.00 7.59 8.82
C GLY A 32 -5.39 7.88 8.23
N GLY A 33 -6.10 8.89 8.73
CA GLY A 33 -7.41 9.30 8.20
C GLY A 33 -7.28 9.94 6.82
N ALA A 34 -6.28 10.80 6.63
CA ALA A 34 -5.97 11.41 5.34
C ALA A 34 -5.58 10.34 4.30
N LEU A 35 -4.82 9.32 4.71
CA LEU A 35 -4.50 8.17 3.85
C LEU A 35 -5.76 7.36 3.49
N ALA A 36 -6.64 7.08 4.45
CA ALA A 36 -7.89 6.35 4.18
C ALA A 36 -8.75 7.08 3.14
N ALA A 37 -8.97 8.39 3.33
CA ALA A 37 -9.73 9.21 2.40
C ALA A 37 -9.09 9.28 1.01
N ALA A 38 -7.76 9.27 0.93
CA ALA A 38 -7.04 9.21 -0.34
C ALA A 38 -7.24 7.88 -1.07
N VAL A 39 -7.20 6.76 -0.34
CA VAL A 39 -7.49 5.43 -0.92
C VAL A 39 -8.93 5.36 -1.44
N GLU A 40 -9.90 5.90 -0.71
CA GLU A 40 -11.30 5.94 -1.15
C GLU A 40 -11.47 6.72 -2.45
N ARG A 41 -10.87 7.91 -2.56
CA ARG A 41 -10.89 8.71 -3.80
C ARG A 41 -10.26 7.98 -4.97
N VAL A 42 -9.11 7.33 -4.74
CA VAL A 42 -8.45 6.52 -5.75
C VAL A 42 -9.36 5.38 -6.19
N ASN A 43 -9.95 4.62 -5.27
CA ASN A 43 -10.83 3.50 -5.57
C ASN A 43 -12.12 3.93 -6.30
N ALA A 44 -12.64 5.13 -6.03
CA ALA A 44 -13.79 5.69 -6.74
C ALA A 44 -13.47 5.97 -8.22
N SER A 45 -12.21 6.28 -8.54
CA SER A 45 -11.74 6.50 -9.92
C SER A 45 -11.32 5.23 -10.66
N LEU A 46 -11.23 4.10 -9.96
CA LEU A 46 -10.75 2.83 -10.52
C LEU A 46 -11.92 1.87 -10.81
N PRO A 47 -11.81 1.06 -11.88
CA PRO A 47 -12.70 -0.08 -12.08
C PRO A 47 -12.68 -1.05 -10.90
N ASP A 48 -13.76 -1.79 -10.67
CA ASP A 48 -13.90 -2.69 -9.51
C ASP A 48 -12.72 -3.67 -9.37
N TYR A 49 -12.23 -4.23 -10.49
CA TYR A 49 -11.10 -5.17 -10.50
C TYR A 49 -9.74 -4.54 -10.14
N ALA A 50 -9.62 -3.21 -10.19
CA ALA A 50 -8.39 -2.48 -9.93
C ALA A 50 -8.38 -1.78 -8.56
N ARG A 51 -9.46 -1.92 -7.76
CA ARG A 51 -9.56 -1.27 -6.46
C ARG A 51 -8.56 -1.86 -5.47
N ILE A 52 -7.95 -0.96 -4.69
CA ILE A 52 -7.12 -1.30 -3.55
C ILE A 52 -8.05 -1.65 -2.40
N VAL A 53 -8.26 -2.94 -2.17
CA VAL A 53 -9.15 -3.37 -1.08
C VAL A 53 -8.47 -3.32 0.27
N GLY A 54 -7.14 -3.51 0.35
CA GLY A 54 -6.37 -3.48 1.59
C GLY A 54 -5.18 -2.53 1.51
N TRP A 55 -4.82 -1.88 2.62
CA TRP A 55 -3.60 -1.08 2.68
C TRP A 55 -3.01 -1.01 4.09
N LEU A 56 -1.72 -0.67 4.15
CA LEU A 56 -0.97 -0.48 5.39
C LEU A 56 -0.16 0.82 5.31
N PRO A 57 -0.09 1.62 6.40
CA PRO A 57 0.85 2.73 6.48
C PRO A 57 2.29 2.20 6.54
N ALA A 58 3.21 2.91 5.90
CA ALA A 58 4.62 2.56 5.79
C ALA A 58 5.49 3.79 6.10
N ALA A 59 6.69 3.54 6.64
CA ALA A 59 7.72 4.56 6.74
C ALA A 59 8.26 4.92 5.34
N PRO A 60 8.80 6.14 5.13
CA PRO A 60 9.36 6.55 3.84
C PRO A 60 10.39 5.56 3.29
N PHE A 61 10.28 5.22 2.01
CA PHE A 61 11.24 4.36 1.33
C PHE A 61 12.47 5.19 0.96
N GLY A 62 13.57 4.93 1.66
CA GLY A 62 14.82 5.67 1.54
C GLY A 62 15.97 4.78 1.09
N ILE A 63 17.06 5.43 0.69
CA ILE A 63 18.32 4.73 0.45
C ILE A 63 18.87 4.22 1.79
N ASP A 64 18.73 5.03 2.86
CA ASP A 64 19.26 4.75 4.20
C ASP A 64 18.66 3.51 4.85
N ASN A 65 17.37 3.23 4.61
CA ASN A 65 16.71 2.00 5.07
C ASN A 65 16.75 0.87 4.02
N GLY A 66 17.46 1.06 2.91
CA GLY A 66 17.61 0.07 1.84
C GLY A 66 16.33 -0.22 1.04
N LEU A 67 15.25 0.51 1.29
CA LEU A 67 13.95 0.32 0.64
C LEU A 67 13.82 1.08 -0.68
N ALA A 68 14.75 1.98 -0.99
CA ALA A 68 14.89 2.61 -2.29
C ALA A 68 16.24 2.26 -2.96
N THR A 69 16.27 2.37 -4.27
CA THR A 69 17.49 2.32 -5.07
C THR A 69 18.24 3.66 -4.94
N GLY A 70 19.51 3.72 -5.37
CA GLY A 70 20.33 4.93 -5.30
C GLY A 70 19.77 6.16 -6.02
N ASN A 71 18.74 6.00 -6.87
CA ASN A 71 18.03 7.11 -7.52
C ASN A 71 16.65 7.41 -6.89
N GLY A 72 16.38 6.90 -5.69
CA GLY A 72 15.14 7.13 -4.95
C GLY A 72 13.94 6.27 -5.37
N ARG A 73 14.07 5.40 -6.38
CA ARG A 73 12.97 4.51 -6.77
C ARG A 73 12.77 3.39 -5.73
N PRO A 74 11.53 3.14 -5.27
CA PRO A 74 11.23 2.05 -4.34
C PRO A 74 11.70 0.67 -4.86
N ARG A 75 12.40 -0.08 -4.02
CA ARG A 75 12.86 -1.44 -4.29
C ARG A 75 11.78 -2.44 -3.85
N ARG A 76 10.86 -2.76 -4.77
CA ARG A 76 9.72 -3.64 -4.48
C ARG A 76 10.10 -4.94 -3.77
N SER A 77 11.19 -5.60 -4.16
CA SER A 77 11.64 -6.85 -3.51
C SER A 77 12.14 -6.65 -2.07
N ALA A 78 12.82 -5.54 -1.77
CA ALA A 78 13.27 -5.21 -0.42
C ALA A 78 12.08 -4.82 0.47
N ILE A 79 11.17 -4.00 -0.07
CA ILE A 79 9.93 -3.57 0.59
C ILE A 79 9.05 -4.78 0.90
N HIS A 80 8.84 -5.68 -0.06
CA HIS A 80 8.04 -6.89 0.16
C HIS A 80 8.63 -7.73 1.30
N ARG A 81 9.94 -7.97 1.31
CA ARG A 81 10.59 -8.71 2.41
C ARG A 81 10.47 -8.01 3.76
N HIS A 82 10.63 -6.68 3.78
CA HIS A 82 10.56 -5.90 5.00
C HIS A 82 9.16 -5.95 5.64
N TYR A 83 8.10 -5.86 4.83
CA TYR A 83 6.70 -5.86 5.27
C TYR A 83 6.01 -7.22 5.12
N ALA A 84 6.78 -8.32 4.98
CA ALA A 84 6.22 -9.63 4.62
C ALA A 84 5.23 -10.14 5.68
N ALA A 85 5.51 -9.91 6.96
CA ALA A 85 4.68 -10.39 8.06
C ALA A 85 3.34 -9.62 8.11
N GLU A 86 3.38 -8.31 7.97
CA GLU A 86 2.22 -7.42 7.99
C GLU A 86 1.34 -7.64 6.76
N LEU A 87 1.95 -7.82 5.58
CA LEU A 87 1.21 -8.16 4.37
C LEU A 87 0.54 -9.54 4.48
N ALA A 88 1.23 -10.54 5.04
CA ALA A 88 0.62 -11.84 5.28
C ALA A 88 -0.54 -11.75 6.28
N ALA A 89 -0.42 -10.93 7.32
CA ALA A 89 -1.51 -10.68 8.26
C ALA A 89 -2.71 -9.97 7.61
N LEU A 90 -2.44 -8.96 6.78
CA LEU A 90 -3.48 -8.25 6.01
C LEU A 90 -4.25 -9.21 5.10
N HIS A 91 -3.54 -10.06 4.36
CA HIS A 91 -4.16 -11.04 3.46
C HIS A 91 -5.01 -12.06 4.22
N ARG A 92 -4.51 -12.62 5.33
CA ARG A 92 -5.28 -13.57 6.16
C ARG A 92 -6.57 -12.96 6.72
N THR A 93 -6.51 -11.72 7.20
CA THR A 93 -7.71 -11.03 7.71
C THR A 93 -8.77 -10.85 6.62
N ARG A 94 -8.33 -10.64 5.37
CA ARG A 94 -9.24 -10.52 4.23
C ARG A 94 -9.79 -11.84 3.75
N GLU A 95 -8.97 -12.88 3.65
CA GLU A 95 -9.44 -14.24 3.39
C GLU A 95 -10.51 -14.67 4.40
N ALA A 96 -10.28 -14.39 5.69
CA ALA A 96 -11.25 -14.69 6.73
C ALA A 96 -12.56 -13.90 6.59
N SER A 97 -12.49 -12.67 6.04
CA SER A 97 -13.68 -11.84 5.83
C SER A 97 -14.44 -12.24 4.57
N ASP A 98 -13.76 -12.64 3.49
CA ASP A 98 -14.36 -13.10 2.23
C ASP A 98 -14.99 -14.50 2.36
N VAL A 99 -14.46 -15.37 3.23
CA VAL A 99 -15.05 -16.70 3.49
C VAL A 99 -16.34 -16.62 4.31
N LEU A 100 -16.57 -15.51 5.02
CA LEU A 100 -17.73 -15.29 5.87
C LEU A 100 -18.86 -14.47 5.20
N SER A 101 -18.67 -14.04 3.94
CA SER A 101 -19.60 -13.20 3.20
C SER A 101 -20.27 -13.91 2.04
#